data_AF-A0A7W4E507-F1
#
_entry.id   AF-A0A7W4E507-F1
#
_cell.length_a   1.000
_cell.length_b   1.000
_cell.length_c   1.000
_cell.angle_alpha   90.00
_cell.angle_beta   90.00
_cell.angle_gamma   90.00
#
_symmetry.space_group_name_H-M   'P 1'
#
loop_
_entity.id
_entity.type
_entity.pdbx_description
1 polymer ?
#
loop_
_entity_poly.entity_id
_entity_poly.type
_entity_poly.pdbx_seq_one_letter_code
_entity_poly.pdbx_strand_id
1 'polypeptide(L)'
;MNHKFLKLSSGLALTLVAAAWLNTKNTSALYQSSLSAYVDNVKTQVDGDLLLDNPTVKREMNLNIGVTAKNKSGYKVVVNSKTDNTALNNSDPAKPDKIESITGNQSLNNFTANTWGYKLSSATDYSPIPSLSHPATVANSSEKEVTNQKTILNLGVNLGDDLRPGDYINQLVVSVVANTYQKEAIMDKGEVFNKAITYLGKRSSSNFFGHGQEMIEHFRRSTTAPTASDKPIEIQDNANSDYTIKAWYKEADKTVYYYAETEKIFLAPDSSNMFKNFTHVQDLDLAKFDTRNVINMTSMFEAAEKVQNLNLANFDTTNVTNMRNMFSGMTELTSLDLSNFNTKQVTDVSNLFNNLQAATEIKLGANFTLENTTTIAGMFANTCKVASLDLSM
;
A
#
# COMPACT_ATOMS: atom_id res chain seq x y z
N MET A 1 20.18 -19.52 -23.33
CA MET A 1 20.75 -18.41 -22.52
C MET A 1 20.64 -18.84 -21.07
N ASN A 2 21.74 -19.35 -20.50
CA ASN A 2 21.72 -20.09 -19.24
C ASN A 2 21.84 -19.13 -18.05
N HIS A 3 20.71 -18.85 -17.38
CA HIS A 3 20.74 -18.32 -16.02
C HIS A 3 21.29 -19.41 -15.08
N LYS A 4 22.40 -19.13 -14.39
CA LYS A 4 23.01 -20.08 -13.45
C LYS A 4 22.13 -20.22 -12.20
N PHE A 5 21.41 -21.33 -12.10
CA PHE A 5 20.94 -21.87 -10.82
C PHE A 5 22.10 -22.65 -10.20
N LEU A 6 22.62 -22.20 -9.05
CA LEU A 6 23.79 -22.79 -8.40
C LEU A 6 23.40 -23.99 -7.52
N LYS A 7 23.92 -25.17 -7.88
CA LYS A 7 23.90 -26.42 -7.10
C LYS A 7 25.32 -26.68 -6.56
N LEU A 8 25.42 -27.00 -5.27
CA LEU A 8 26.64 -27.09 -4.46
C LEU A 8 27.42 -28.41 -4.66
N SER A 9 28.76 -28.34 -4.62
CA SER A 9 29.63 -29.41 -4.11
C SER A 9 30.93 -28.85 -3.49
N SER A 10 31.18 -29.33 -2.26
CA SER A 10 32.36 -29.32 -1.36
C SER A 10 33.68 -28.65 -1.82
N GLY A 11 34.35 -27.78 -1.05
CA GLY A 11 34.15 -27.37 0.34
C GLY A 11 34.84 -26.05 0.74
N LEU A 12 34.10 -25.31 1.60
CA LEU A 12 34.47 -24.39 2.70
C LEU A 12 35.37 -23.18 2.37
N ALA A 13 34.92 -21.91 2.37
CA ALA A 13 33.77 -21.29 3.04
C ALA A 13 32.96 -20.37 2.09
N LEU A 14 31.71 -20.76 1.86
CA LEU A 14 30.66 -19.89 1.34
C LEU A 14 29.96 -19.26 2.55
N THR A 15 29.87 -17.93 2.60
CA THR A 15 28.85 -17.30 3.45
C THR A 15 28.28 -16.08 2.74
N LEU A 16 27.27 -16.35 1.93
CA LEU A 16 26.14 -15.44 1.76
C LEU A 16 25.53 -15.29 3.17
N VAL A 17 25.62 -14.12 3.81
CA VAL A 17 24.70 -13.84 4.92
C VAL A 17 23.41 -13.31 4.28
N ALA A 18 22.60 -14.25 3.79
CA ALA A 18 21.17 -14.09 3.82
C ALA A 18 20.74 -14.35 5.27
N ALA A 19 20.64 -13.32 6.10
CA ALA A 19 19.91 -13.43 7.36
C ALA A 19 18.42 -13.25 7.06
N ALA A 20 17.80 -14.27 6.46
CA ALA A 20 16.36 -14.44 6.51
C ALA A 20 16.00 -14.98 7.90
N TRP A 21 15.57 -14.11 8.81
CA TRP A 21 14.72 -14.54 9.91
C TRP A 21 13.27 -14.38 9.45
N LEU A 22 12.77 -15.37 8.71
CA LEU A 22 11.33 -15.51 8.48
C LEU A 22 10.81 -16.56 9.46
N ASN A 23 10.37 -16.09 10.61
CA ASN A 23 9.60 -16.89 11.54
C ASN A 23 8.16 -16.96 11.01
N THR A 24 7.86 -17.96 10.18
CA THR A 24 6.47 -18.28 9.81
C THR A 24 6.20 -19.72 10.23
N LYS A 25 5.83 -19.92 11.49
CA LYS A 25 5.09 -21.14 11.86
C LYS A 25 3.79 -21.13 11.06
N ASN A 26 3.63 -22.19 10.26
CA ASN A 26 2.52 -22.49 9.33
C ASN A 26 2.63 -21.79 7.98
N THR A 27 2.89 -22.54 6.91
CA THR A 27 1.87 -22.81 5.88
C THR A 27 2.38 -23.76 4.78
N SER A 28 1.45 -24.59 4.34
CA SER A 28 1.51 -25.52 3.23
C SER A 28 1.51 -24.79 1.87
N ALA A 29 2.22 -25.39 0.89
CA ALA A 29 2.06 -25.38 -0.57
C ALA A 29 1.65 -24.08 -1.32
N LEU A 30 2.44 -23.74 -2.36
CA LEU A 30 2.19 -22.76 -3.44
C LEU A 30 2.37 -21.27 -3.09
N TYR A 31 3.53 -20.86 -2.58
CA TYR A 31 3.92 -19.43 -2.56
C TYR A 31 4.94 -19.14 -3.67
N GLN A 32 4.52 -18.41 -4.71
CA GLN A 32 5.46 -17.67 -5.55
C GLN A 32 6.00 -16.54 -4.66
N SER A 33 7.31 -16.48 -4.41
CA SER A 33 7.90 -15.47 -3.52
C SER A 33 7.51 -14.06 -3.99
N SER A 34 6.89 -13.25 -3.13
CA SER A 34 6.45 -11.87 -3.42
C SER A 34 7.61 -10.89 -3.66
N LEU A 35 8.84 -11.34 -3.43
CA LEU A 35 10.08 -10.65 -3.72
C LEU A 35 11.14 -11.67 -4.12
N SER A 36 11.83 -11.42 -5.23
CA SER A 36 13.02 -12.17 -5.63
C SER A 36 14.08 -11.21 -6.17
N ALA A 37 15.34 -11.58 -5.96
CA ALA A 37 16.47 -10.79 -6.43
C ALA A 37 17.60 -11.70 -6.90
N TYR A 38 18.39 -11.20 -7.83
CA TYR A 38 19.65 -11.81 -8.22
C TYR A 38 20.74 -10.75 -8.32
N VAL A 39 21.96 -11.22 -8.16
CA VAL A 39 23.16 -10.44 -8.42
C VAL A 39 23.95 -11.19 -9.48
N ASP A 40 24.31 -10.52 -10.58
CA ASP A 40 25.13 -11.07 -11.65
C ASP A 40 26.48 -10.31 -11.73
N ASN A 41 27.50 -10.94 -12.32
CA ASN A 41 28.92 -10.54 -12.26
C ASN A 41 29.55 -10.63 -10.86
N VAL A 42 29.17 -11.62 -10.05
CA VAL A 42 29.64 -11.78 -8.65
C VAL A 42 31.15 -12.13 -8.54
N LYS A 43 31.79 -12.54 -9.64
CA LYS A 43 33.25 -12.76 -9.70
C LYS A 43 33.89 -11.79 -10.68
N THR A 44 34.36 -10.66 -10.17
CA THR A 44 35.21 -9.74 -10.90
C THR A 44 36.63 -9.88 -10.39
N GLN A 45 37.47 -10.60 -11.14
CA GLN A 45 38.90 -10.69 -10.88
C GLN A 45 39.57 -9.48 -11.56
N VAL A 46 40.25 -8.64 -10.79
CA VAL A 46 41.20 -7.68 -11.36
C VAL A 46 42.52 -8.41 -11.47
N ASP A 47 42.93 -8.72 -12.70
CA ASP A 47 44.21 -9.39 -12.94
C ASP A 47 45.37 -8.42 -12.61
N GLY A 48 46.17 -8.78 -11.61
CA GLY A 48 47.25 -7.96 -11.07
C GLY A 48 48.50 -7.96 -11.96
N ASP A 49 48.60 -8.86 -12.94
CA ASP A 49 49.74 -8.98 -13.84
C ASP A 49 49.89 -7.76 -14.79
N LEU A 50 48.95 -6.81 -14.77
CA LEU A 50 48.94 -5.57 -15.55
C LEU A 50 49.63 -4.37 -14.87
N LEU A 51 50.13 -4.51 -13.63
CA LEU A 51 50.90 -3.47 -12.93
C LEU A 51 52.36 -3.37 -13.40
N LEU A 52 52.85 -4.34 -14.18
CA LEU A 52 54.24 -4.39 -14.63
C LEU A 52 54.62 -3.21 -15.55
N ASP A 53 53.63 -2.54 -16.18
CA ASP A 53 53.84 -1.47 -17.15
C ASP A 53 53.25 -0.10 -16.72
N ASN A 54 52.58 0.01 -15.56
CA ASN A 54 51.94 1.26 -15.12
C ASN A 54 51.92 1.39 -13.59
N PRO A 55 52.46 2.48 -13.00
CA PRO A 55 52.57 2.64 -11.54
C PRO A 55 51.21 2.78 -10.82
N THR A 56 50.11 3.02 -11.55
CA THR A 56 48.76 2.98 -10.98
C THR A 56 47.76 2.36 -11.95
N VAL A 57 46.92 1.45 -11.45
CA VAL A 57 45.89 0.79 -12.24
C VAL A 57 44.52 1.18 -11.73
N LYS A 58 43.84 2.06 -12.47
CA LYS A 58 42.43 2.42 -12.27
C LYS A 58 41.52 1.46 -13.02
N ARG A 59 40.49 0.94 -12.35
CA ARG A 59 39.49 0.02 -12.92
C ARG A 59 38.10 0.34 -12.39
N GLU A 60 37.11 0.03 -13.20
CA GLU A 60 35.69 0.09 -12.86
C GLU A 60 35.08 -1.30 -13.12
N MET A 61 34.30 -1.81 -12.16
CA MET A 61 33.67 -3.13 -12.21
C MET A 61 32.17 -3.00 -11.97
N ASN A 62 31.34 -3.70 -12.73
CA ASN A 62 29.89 -3.51 -12.66
C ASN A 62 29.21 -4.72 -12.02
N LEU A 63 28.49 -4.47 -10.93
CA LEU A 63 27.61 -5.41 -10.25
C LEU A 63 26.16 -5.12 -10.66
N ASN A 64 25.52 -6.11 -11.28
CA ASN A 64 24.13 -5.97 -11.73
C ASN A 64 23.20 -6.59 -10.68
N ILE A 65 22.32 -5.77 -10.10
CA ILE A 65 21.31 -6.19 -9.13
C ILE A 65 19.95 -6.15 -9.81
N GLY A 66 19.36 -7.32 -10.04
CA GLY A 66 18.01 -7.44 -10.59
C GLY A 66 16.99 -7.74 -9.50
N VAL A 67 15.89 -6.98 -9.47
CA VAL A 67 14.80 -7.17 -8.52
C VAL A 67 13.48 -7.43 -9.26
N THR A 68 12.74 -8.43 -8.79
CA THR A 68 11.34 -8.66 -9.16
C THR A 68 10.51 -8.66 -7.89
N ALA A 69 9.48 -7.82 -7.85
CA ALA A 69 8.61 -7.66 -6.70
C ALA A 69 7.15 -7.71 -7.15
N LYS A 70 6.34 -8.47 -6.41
CA LYS A 70 4.88 -8.54 -6.53
C LYS A 70 4.31 -8.43 -5.13
N ASN A 71 4.33 -7.21 -4.59
CA ASN A 71 3.93 -6.93 -3.20
C ASN A 71 3.35 -5.52 -3.07
N LYS A 72 2.64 -5.23 -1.97
CA LYS A 72 1.93 -3.95 -1.81
C LYS A 72 2.81 -2.77 -1.39
N SER A 73 4.06 -3.03 -1.01
CA SER A 73 4.98 -2.05 -0.42
C SER A 73 6.09 -1.58 -1.36
N GLY A 74 6.32 -2.29 -2.47
CA GLY A 74 7.55 -2.18 -3.24
C GLY A 74 8.76 -2.70 -2.46
N TYR A 75 9.95 -2.17 -2.73
CA TYR A 75 11.21 -2.66 -2.18
C TYR A 75 12.28 -1.59 -2.05
N LYS A 76 13.29 -1.87 -1.22
CA LYS A 76 14.58 -1.18 -1.16
C LYS A 76 15.73 -2.17 -1.35
N VAL A 77 16.79 -1.72 -2.00
CA VAL A 77 18.07 -2.42 -2.09
C VAL A 77 19.06 -1.67 -1.22
N VAL A 78 19.66 -2.40 -0.29
CA VAL A 78 20.61 -1.88 0.68
C VAL A 78 21.93 -2.62 0.50
N VAL A 79 23.04 -1.87 0.51
CA VAL A 79 24.39 -2.40 0.33
C VAL A 79 25.26 -1.96 1.50
N ASN A 80 26.07 -2.89 2.01
CA ASN A 80 27.09 -2.65 3.02
C ASN A 80 28.17 -3.72 2.99
N SER A 81 29.35 -3.44 3.55
CA SER A 81 30.31 -4.49 3.89
C SER A 81 29.76 -5.38 4.99
N LYS A 82 30.13 -6.66 5.00
CA LYS A 82 29.68 -7.65 5.99
C LYS A 82 30.04 -7.25 7.43
N THR A 83 31.08 -6.46 7.60
CA THR A 83 31.53 -5.91 8.89
C THR A 83 31.73 -4.40 8.76
N ASP A 84 32.08 -3.70 9.84
CA ASP A 84 32.45 -2.29 9.75
C ASP A 84 33.79 -2.03 9.06
N ASN A 85 34.62 -3.06 8.87
CA ASN A 85 35.81 -2.96 8.05
C ASN A 85 35.41 -2.96 6.56
N THR A 86 35.59 -1.82 5.91
CA THR A 86 35.28 -1.58 4.50
C THR A 86 36.49 -1.76 3.58
N ALA A 87 37.68 -2.09 4.09
CA ALA A 87 38.88 -2.30 3.27
C ALA A 87 38.89 -3.69 2.60
N LEU A 88 39.48 -3.82 1.41
CA LEU A 88 39.89 -5.14 0.89
C LEU A 88 41.18 -5.52 1.60
N ASN A 89 41.15 -6.59 2.40
CA ASN A 89 42.30 -7.01 3.19
C ASN A 89 43.03 -8.14 2.48
N ASN A 90 44.37 -8.17 2.57
CA ASN A 90 45.14 -9.32 2.08
C ASN A 90 44.65 -10.60 2.76
N SER A 91 44.46 -11.66 1.97
CA SER A 91 43.99 -12.97 2.45
C SER A 91 45.01 -13.67 3.33
N ASP A 92 46.30 -13.31 3.23
CA ASP A 92 47.36 -13.72 4.13
C ASP A 92 47.39 -12.81 5.38
N PRO A 93 47.03 -13.31 6.57
CA PRO A 93 47.00 -12.50 7.79
C PRO A 93 48.36 -11.93 8.21
N ALA A 94 49.47 -12.47 7.68
CA ALA A 94 50.82 -11.97 7.94
C ALA A 94 51.16 -10.72 7.11
N LYS A 95 50.35 -10.37 6.12
CA LYS A 95 50.55 -9.21 5.24
C LYS A 95 49.56 -8.10 5.60
N PRO A 96 50.01 -6.99 6.22
CA PRO A 96 49.12 -5.87 6.58
C PRO A 96 48.57 -5.03 5.41
N ASP A 97 48.84 -5.39 4.15
CA ASP A 97 48.42 -4.58 3.00
C ASP A 97 46.90 -4.58 2.86
N LYS A 98 46.37 -3.43 2.45
CA LYS A 98 44.93 -3.23 2.28
C LYS A 98 44.65 -2.19 1.19
N ILE A 99 43.49 -2.34 0.57
CA ILE A 99 42.91 -1.34 -0.33
C ILE A 99 41.76 -0.68 0.44
N GLU A 100 41.94 0.58 0.81
CA GLU A 100 41.07 1.31 1.70
C GLU A 100 39.85 1.87 1.00
N SER A 101 38.74 2.01 1.73
CA SER A 101 37.63 2.75 1.17
C SER A 101 38.00 4.24 1.02
N ILE A 102 37.57 4.87 -0.08
CA ILE A 102 37.67 6.32 -0.22
C ILE A 102 36.93 7.02 0.93
N THR A 103 37.40 8.20 1.34
CA THR A 103 36.89 8.90 2.53
C THR A 103 35.82 9.95 2.22
N GLY A 104 35.57 10.22 0.93
CA GLY A 104 34.57 11.19 0.49
C GLY A 104 34.22 11.01 -0.98
N ASN A 105 33.18 11.72 -1.43
CA ASN A 105 32.70 11.60 -2.80
C ASN A 105 33.70 12.20 -3.79
N GLN A 106 34.09 11.42 -4.79
CA GLN A 106 35.07 11.87 -5.80
C GLN A 106 35.02 11.06 -7.10
N SER A 107 35.52 11.65 -8.18
CA SER A 107 35.73 10.94 -9.44
C SER A 107 36.84 9.88 -9.34
N LEU A 108 36.79 8.83 -10.17
CA LEU A 108 37.82 7.78 -10.21
C LEU A 108 39.23 8.33 -10.46
N ASN A 109 39.34 9.45 -11.18
CA ASN A 109 40.63 10.06 -11.47
C ASN A 109 41.32 10.61 -10.21
N ASN A 110 40.55 10.95 -9.19
CA ASN A 110 41.04 11.54 -7.94
C ASN A 110 41.30 10.51 -6.83
N PHE A 111 41.09 9.22 -7.10
CA PHE A 111 41.38 8.17 -6.13
C PHE A 111 42.86 8.17 -5.78
N THR A 112 43.20 8.19 -4.50
CA THR A 112 44.57 7.95 -4.03
C THR A 112 44.95 6.49 -4.27
N ALA A 113 46.25 6.19 -4.30
CA ALA A 113 46.71 4.79 -4.41
C ALA A 113 46.09 3.93 -3.31
N ASN A 114 45.82 2.66 -3.64
CA ASN A 114 45.21 1.66 -2.77
C ASN A 114 43.87 2.09 -2.20
N THR A 115 43.00 2.65 -3.04
CA THR A 115 41.63 2.97 -2.63
C THR A 115 40.56 2.41 -3.54
N TRP A 116 39.38 2.19 -2.98
CA TRP A 116 38.19 1.76 -3.71
C TRP A 116 36.91 2.42 -3.19
N GLY A 117 35.90 2.48 -4.05
CA GLY A 117 34.62 3.11 -3.78
C GLY A 117 33.54 2.55 -4.68
N TYR A 118 32.29 2.97 -4.47
CA TYR A 118 31.17 2.53 -5.30
C TYR A 118 30.39 3.72 -5.86
N LYS A 119 29.69 3.53 -6.97
CA LYS A 119 28.68 4.47 -7.46
C LYS A 119 27.53 3.71 -8.11
N LEU A 120 26.39 4.37 -8.21
CA LEU A 120 25.36 3.94 -9.17
C LEU A 120 25.77 4.33 -10.58
N SER A 121 25.36 3.59 -11.62
CA SER A 121 25.66 3.99 -13.01
C SER A 121 25.07 5.33 -13.43
N SER A 122 24.05 5.81 -12.73
CA SER A 122 23.50 7.15 -12.92
C SER A 122 24.29 8.26 -12.21
N ALA A 123 25.19 7.91 -11.29
CA ALA A 123 25.97 8.87 -10.52
C ALA A 123 27.30 9.20 -11.21
N THR A 124 27.75 10.44 -11.05
CA THR A 124 29.03 10.93 -11.57
C THR A 124 30.20 10.49 -10.68
N ASP A 125 30.06 10.69 -9.37
CA ASP A 125 31.12 10.44 -8.39
C ASP A 125 30.93 9.12 -7.64
N TYR A 126 32.06 8.57 -7.20
CA TYR A 126 32.11 7.43 -6.30
C TYR A 126 31.98 7.89 -4.86
N SER A 127 31.27 7.09 -4.07
CA SER A 127 31.08 7.23 -2.63
C SER A 127 31.92 6.20 -1.86
N PRO A 128 32.25 6.48 -0.59
CA PRO A 128 32.83 5.50 0.33
C PRO A 128 32.01 4.21 0.37
N ILE A 129 32.67 3.06 0.47
CA ILE A 129 32.03 1.76 0.65
C ILE A 129 31.24 1.78 1.97
N PRO A 130 29.93 1.45 1.96
CA PRO A 130 29.12 1.54 3.16
C PRO A 130 29.51 0.46 4.17
N SER A 131 29.58 0.80 5.45
CA SER A 131 29.90 -0.14 6.52
C SER A 131 28.65 -0.88 7.01
N LEU A 132 28.81 -1.95 7.79
CA LEU A 132 27.68 -2.66 8.39
C LEU A 132 26.79 -1.75 9.25
N SER A 133 27.40 -0.86 10.03
CA SER A 133 26.73 0.14 10.87
C SER A 133 26.12 1.30 10.09
N HIS A 134 26.58 1.56 8.87
CA HIS A 134 26.13 2.65 8.02
C HIS A 134 25.82 2.15 6.60
N PRO A 135 24.77 1.33 6.42
CA PRO A 135 24.44 0.76 5.14
C PRO A 135 23.83 1.81 4.19
N ALA A 136 24.13 1.70 2.89
CA ALA A 136 23.60 2.62 1.89
C ALA A 136 22.40 2.02 1.16
N THR A 137 21.35 2.83 0.96
CA THR A 137 20.25 2.47 0.06
C THR A 137 20.63 2.85 -1.37
N VAL A 138 20.67 1.86 -2.26
CA VAL A 138 21.12 2.02 -3.65
C VAL A 138 19.98 1.93 -4.66
N ALA A 139 18.81 1.43 -4.24
CA ALA A 139 17.57 1.52 -5.00
C ALA A 139 16.37 1.51 -4.06
N ASN A 140 15.29 2.19 -4.47
CA ASN A 140 14.01 2.18 -3.77
C ASN A 140 12.89 2.29 -4.80
N SER A 141 11.82 1.53 -4.64
CA SER A 141 10.62 1.58 -5.46
C SER A 141 9.39 1.36 -4.59
N SER A 142 8.35 2.16 -4.81
CA SER A 142 7.02 1.99 -4.21
C SER A 142 6.03 1.26 -5.12
N GLU A 143 6.47 0.81 -6.30
CA GLU A 143 5.63 0.14 -7.28
C GLU A 143 5.22 -1.25 -6.79
N LYS A 144 3.94 -1.59 -6.98
CA LYS A 144 3.37 -2.86 -6.48
C LYS A 144 3.85 -4.07 -7.29
N GLU A 145 4.07 -3.87 -8.58
CA GLU A 145 4.56 -4.89 -9.50
C GLU A 145 5.75 -4.36 -10.28
N VAL A 146 6.92 -4.96 -10.08
CA VAL A 146 8.13 -4.70 -10.85
C VAL A 146 8.73 -6.01 -11.32
N THR A 147 9.10 -6.08 -12.59
CA THR A 147 9.71 -7.26 -13.19
C THR A 147 11.09 -6.91 -13.69
N ASN A 148 12.09 -7.60 -13.15
CA ASN A 148 13.50 -7.49 -13.57
C ASN A 148 14.02 -6.04 -13.60
N GLN A 149 13.63 -5.23 -12.61
CA GLN A 149 14.17 -3.88 -12.44
C GLN A 149 15.65 -3.98 -12.10
N LYS A 150 16.51 -3.33 -12.91
CA LYS A 150 17.96 -3.43 -12.76
C LYS A 150 18.55 -2.19 -12.08
N THR A 151 19.39 -2.43 -11.09
CA THR A 151 20.27 -1.44 -10.48
C THR A 151 21.70 -1.86 -10.76
N ILE A 152 22.51 -0.95 -11.33
CA ILE A 152 23.91 -1.22 -11.65
C ILE A 152 24.78 -0.43 -10.67
N LEU A 153 25.59 -1.17 -9.92
CA LEU A 153 26.56 -0.66 -8.96
C LEU A 153 27.95 -0.80 -9.55
N ASN A 154 28.65 0.30 -9.77
CA ASN A 154 30.03 0.29 -10.26
C ASN A 154 30.99 0.42 -9.09
N LEU A 155 31.98 -0.46 -9.02
CA LEU A 155 33.06 -0.45 -8.05
C LEU A 155 34.32 0.09 -8.72
N GLY A 156 34.79 1.23 -8.23
CA GLY A 156 36.00 1.89 -8.71
C GLY A 156 37.14 1.48 -7.81
N VAL A 157 38.31 1.21 -8.39
CA VAL A 157 39.53 0.91 -7.63
C VAL A 157 40.72 1.58 -8.29
N ASN A 158 41.65 2.07 -7.45
CA ASN A 158 42.96 2.52 -7.85
C ASN A 158 44.02 1.73 -7.08
N LEU A 159 44.76 0.88 -7.78
CA LEU A 159 45.84 0.06 -7.19
C LEU A 159 47.17 0.80 -7.29
N GLY A 160 47.92 0.86 -6.19
CA GLY A 160 49.30 1.32 -6.14
C GLY A 160 50.31 0.23 -6.43
N ASP A 161 51.56 0.62 -6.63
CA ASP A 161 52.73 -0.24 -6.89
C ASP A 161 53.36 -0.84 -5.62
N ASP A 162 52.88 -0.42 -4.43
CA ASP A 162 53.33 -0.86 -3.11
C ASP A 162 52.57 -2.09 -2.58
N LEU A 163 51.55 -2.59 -3.29
CA LEU A 163 50.81 -3.78 -2.89
C LEU A 163 51.64 -5.06 -3.14
N ARG A 164 51.81 -5.89 -2.11
CA ARG A 164 52.40 -7.22 -2.30
C ARG A 164 51.46 -8.13 -3.09
N PRO A 165 51.99 -9.08 -3.88
CA PRO A 165 51.18 -10.12 -4.50
C PRO A 165 50.36 -10.89 -3.46
N GLY A 166 49.08 -11.08 -3.75
CA GLY A 166 48.11 -11.78 -2.91
C GLY A 166 46.67 -11.43 -3.29
N ASP A 167 45.72 -12.15 -2.68
CA ASP A 167 44.30 -11.85 -2.86
C ASP A 167 43.87 -10.79 -1.86
N TYR A 168 43.16 -9.75 -2.32
CA TYR A 168 42.59 -8.72 -1.46
C TYR A 168 41.07 -8.85 -1.44
N ILE A 169 40.50 -9.14 -0.27
CA ILE A 169 39.12 -9.60 -0.16
C ILE A 169 38.34 -8.77 0.86
N ASN A 170 37.10 -8.40 0.48
CA ASN A 170 36.03 -8.00 1.38
C ASN A 170 34.71 -8.58 0.84
N GLN A 171 33.70 -8.70 1.70
CA GLN A 171 32.38 -9.19 1.36
C GLN A 171 31.37 -8.04 1.40
N LEU A 172 30.77 -7.73 0.26
CA LEU A 172 29.60 -6.85 0.19
C LEU A 172 28.33 -7.68 0.38
N VAL A 173 27.45 -7.19 1.24
CA VAL A 173 26.10 -7.71 1.48
C VAL A 173 25.12 -6.84 0.70
N VAL A 174 24.35 -7.45 -0.19
CA VAL A 174 23.25 -6.81 -0.90
C VAL A 174 21.95 -7.37 -0.33
N SER A 175 21.17 -6.52 0.33
CA SER A 175 19.88 -6.87 0.93
C SER A 175 18.75 -6.25 0.12
N VAL A 176 17.83 -7.07 -0.37
CA VAL A 176 16.59 -6.59 -0.98
C VAL A 176 15.46 -6.81 0.01
N VAL A 177 14.84 -5.73 0.45
CA VAL A 177 13.88 -5.73 1.54
C VAL A 177 12.58 -5.10 1.06
N ALA A 178 11.43 -5.71 1.37
CA ALA A 178 10.15 -5.05 1.16
C ALA A 178 10.07 -3.78 2.02
N ASN A 179 9.46 -2.72 1.50
CA ASN A 179 9.26 -1.53 2.31
C ASN A 179 8.21 -1.80 3.40
N THR A 180 8.21 -0.99 4.46
CA THR A 180 7.12 -0.99 5.42
C THR A 180 5.88 -0.40 4.75
N TYR A 181 4.74 -1.07 4.87
CA TYR A 181 3.44 -0.51 4.49
C TYR A 181 2.42 -0.77 5.59
N GLN A 182 1.48 0.16 5.74
CA GLN A 182 0.36 0.00 6.67
C GLN A 182 -0.69 -0.88 5.99
N LYS A 183 -1.09 -1.96 6.67
CA LYS A 183 -2.13 -2.86 6.17
C LYS A 183 -3.50 -2.19 6.28
N GLU A 184 -4.33 -2.37 5.26
CA GLU A 184 -5.65 -1.72 5.17
C GLU A 184 -6.79 -2.73 4.96
N ALA A 185 -7.87 -2.57 5.72
CA ALA A 185 -9.16 -3.18 5.39
C ALA A 185 -9.86 -2.28 4.39
N ILE A 186 -10.12 -2.77 3.18
CA ILE A 186 -10.72 -1.99 2.10
C ILE A 186 -12.02 -2.68 1.70
N MET A 187 -13.14 -1.98 1.87
CA MET A 187 -14.46 -2.44 1.46
C MET A 187 -14.53 -2.54 -0.07
N ASP A 188 -15.27 -3.51 -0.59
CA ASP A 188 -15.55 -3.59 -2.02
C ASP A 188 -16.31 -2.34 -2.52
N LYS A 189 -16.33 -2.15 -3.84
CA LYS A 189 -17.06 -1.07 -4.50
C LYS A 189 -18.53 -1.10 -4.12
N GLY A 190 -19.13 0.09 -4.07
CA GLY A 190 -20.46 0.25 -3.50
C GLY A 190 -21.54 -0.64 -4.12
N GLU A 191 -21.56 -0.79 -5.45
CA GLU A 191 -22.52 -1.69 -6.12
C GLU A 191 -22.31 -3.17 -5.76
N VAL A 192 -21.05 -3.61 -5.64
CA VAL A 192 -20.71 -5.01 -5.31
C VAL A 192 -21.07 -5.30 -3.86
N PHE A 193 -20.70 -4.40 -2.95
CA PHE A 193 -21.15 -4.42 -1.56
C PHE A 193 -22.68 -4.50 -1.49
N ASN A 194 -23.40 -3.60 -2.18
CA ASN A 194 -24.85 -3.51 -2.10
C ASN A 194 -25.52 -4.81 -2.56
N LYS A 195 -25.03 -5.41 -3.65
CA LYS A 195 -25.48 -6.73 -4.12
C LYS A 195 -25.21 -7.82 -3.08
N ALA A 196 -24.01 -7.87 -2.52
CA ALA A 196 -23.62 -8.89 -1.54
C ALA A 196 -24.51 -8.87 -0.29
N ILE A 197 -24.76 -7.67 0.26
CA ILE A 197 -25.64 -7.49 1.43
C ILE A 197 -27.10 -7.79 1.10
N THR A 198 -27.58 -7.42 -0.09
CA THR A 198 -28.95 -7.77 -0.57
C THR A 198 -29.16 -9.28 -0.60
N TYR A 199 -28.17 -10.03 -1.10
CA TYR A 199 -28.24 -11.49 -1.15
C TYR A 199 -28.16 -12.15 0.22
N LEU A 200 -27.43 -11.56 1.18
CA LEU A 200 -27.40 -12.03 2.59
C LEU A 200 -28.79 -12.02 3.22
N GLY A 201 -29.53 -10.91 3.05
CA GLY A 201 -30.91 -10.83 3.49
C GLY A 201 -31.71 -11.97 2.86
N LYS A 202 -31.79 -12.02 1.52
CA LYS A 202 -32.61 -12.99 0.80
C LYS A 202 -32.30 -14.47 1.11
N ARG A 203 -31.03 -14.85 1.26
CA ARG A 203 -30.62 -16.24 1.52
C ARG A 203 -31.02 -16.77 2.89
N SER A 204 -31.35 -15.89 3.82
CA SER A 204 -31.56 -16.26 5.22
C SER A 204 -33.01 -16.55 5.58
N SER A 205 -33.98 -16.22 4.72
CA SER A 205 -35.40 -16.53 4.92
C SER A 205 -35.91 -17.55 3.89
N SER A 206 -36.56 -18.63 4.33
CA SER A 206 -37.13 -19.62 3.41
C SER A 206 -38.42 -19.17 2.68
N ASN A 207 -39.02 -18.05 3.11
CA ASN A 207 -40.40 -17.68 2.76
C ASN A 207 -40.58 -16.27 2.17
N PHE A 208 -39.51 -15.59 1.72
CA PHE A 208 -39.61 -14.20 1.25
C PHE A 208 -39.57 -14.06 -0.27
N PHE A 209 -40.56 -13.35 -0.84
CA PHE A 209 -40.72 -13.09 -2.28
C PHE A 209 -40.33 -11.66 -2.70
N GLY A 210 -39.73 -10.84 -1.82
CA GLY A 210 -39.28 -9.47 -2.10
C GLY A 210 -37.77 -9.30 -2.37
N HIS A 211 -37.29 -8.06 -2.36
CA HIS A 211 -35.87 -7.74 -2.47
C HIS A 211 -35.20 -7.90 -1.09
N GLY A 212 -34.08 -8.62 -0.99
CA GLY A 212 -33.49 -9.00 0.31
C GLY A 212 -33.06 -7.84 1.23
N GLN A 213 -32.99 -6.62 0.71
CA GLN A 213 -32.70 -5.39 1.46
C GLN A 213 -33.85 -4.97 2.40
N GLU A 214 -35.09 -5.32 2.05
CA GLU A 214 -36.29 -5.00 2.84
C GLU A 214 -36.34 -5.75 4.18
N MET A 215 -35.51 -6.78 4.34
CA MET A 215 -35.42 -7.55 5.58
C MET A 215 -34.38 -6.99 6.56
N ILE A 216 -33.58 -6.01 6.16
CA ILE A 216 -32.50 -5.46 6.96
C ILE A 216 -33.01 -4.24 7.70
N GLU A 217 -33.14 -4.34 9.02
CA GLU A 217 -33.50 -3.21 9.87
C GLU A 217 -32.27 -2.53 10.48
N HIS A 218 -31.15 -3.25 10.63
CA HIS A 218 -29.95 -2.71 11.25
C HIS A 218 -28.67 -3.17 10.53
N PHE A 219 -27.67 -2.29 10.45
CA PHE A 219 -26.32 -2.63 9.99
C PHE A 219 -25.31 -2.23 11.06
N ARG A 220 -24.65 -3.21 11.69
CA ARG A 220 -23.86 -2.99 12.92
C ARG A 220 -22.49 -3.63 12.88
N ARG A 221 -21.50 -2.99 13.52
CA ARG A 221 -20.22 -3.65 13.74
C ARG A 221 -20.34 -4.70 14.84
N SER A 222 -19.78 -5.88 14.60
CA SER A 222 -19.53 -6.87 15.65
C SER A 222 -18.17 -6.64 16.30
N THR A 223 -18.11 -6.81 17.63
CA THR A 223 -16.85 -6.77 18.40
C THR A 223 -16.12 -8.11 18.38
N THR A 224 -16.78 -9.18 17.96
CA THR A 224 -16.22 -10.53 17.84
C THR A 224 -16.33 -11.06 16.42
N ALA A 225 -15.35 -11.87 16.01
CA ALA A 225 -15.39 -12.54 14.71
C ALA A 225 -16.63 -13.47 14.60
N PRO A 226 -17.21 -13.64 13.40
CA PRO A 226 -18.32 -14.57 13.18
C PRO A 226 -17.85 -16.02 13.31
N THR A 227 -18.77 -16.89 13.71
CA THR A 227 -18.58 -18.34 13.73
C THR A 227 -18.99 -18.96 12.39
N ALA A 228 -18.72 -20.25 12.18
CA ALA A 228 -19.17 -20.96 10.98
C ALA A 228 -20.70 -20.99 10.86
N SER A 229 -21.42 -21.04 11.98
CA SER A 229 -22.89 -21.08 12.02
C SER A 229 -23.53 -19.78 11.54
N ASP A 230 -22.82 -18.65 11.68
CA ASP A 230 -23.26 -17.34 11.18
C ASP A 230 -23.26 -17.26 9.64
N LYS A 231 -22.63 -18.22 8.95
CA LYS A 231 -22.50 -18.27 7.48
C LYS A 231 -22.02 -16.94 6.88
N PRO A 232 -20.89 -16.38 7.35
CA PRO A 232 -20.42 -15.09 6.88
C PRO A 232 -20.01 -15.14 5.41
N ILE A 233 -20.25 -14.02 4.72
CA ILE A 233 -19.66 -13.73 3.43
C ILE A 233 -18.51 -12.74 3.59
N GLU A 234 -17.68 -12.65 2.56
CA GLU A 234 -16.59 -11.68 2.46
C GLU A 234 -17.03 -10.50 1.60
N ILE A 235 -16.74 -9.28 2.06
CA ILE A 235 -17.16 -8.01 1.44
C ILE A 235 -15.99 -7.04 1.25
N GLN A 236 -14.75 -7.53 1.38
CA GLN A 236 -13.54 -6.74 1.08
C GLN A 236 -13.23 -6.69 -0.42
N ASP A 237 -12.51 -5.66 -0.84
CA ASP A 237 -11.80 -5.65 -2.13
C ASP A 237 -10.68 -6.70 -2.10
N ASN A 238 -10.90 -7.82 -2.79
CA ASN A 238 -9.97 -8.95 -2.82
C ASN A 238 -8.60 -8.63 -3.46
N ALA A 239 -8.52 -7.59 -4.29
CA ALA A 239 -7.26 -7.20 -4.92
C ALA A 239 -6.43 -6.30 -4.00
N ASN A 240 -7.09 -5.38 -3.30
CA ASN A 240 -6.41 -4.31 -2.58
C ASN A 240 -6.37 -4.47 -1.06
N SER A 241 -7.35 -5.15 -0.45
CA SER A 241 -7.41 -5.27 1.01
C SER A 241 -6.41 -6.28 1.58
N ASP A 242 -5.86 -5.99 2.76
CA ASP A 242 -5.00 -6.90 3.54
C ASP A 242 -5.75 -7.70 4.59
N TYR A 243 -6.94 -7.22 4.97
CA TYR A 243 -7.78 -7.85 5.98
C TYR A 243 -9.08 -8.30 5.34
N THR A 244 -9.53 -9.49 5.72
CA THR A 244 -10.88 -9.93 5.38
C THR A 244 -11.90 -9.07 6.12
N ILE A 245 -12.94 -8.63 5.42
CA ILE A 245 -14.10 -7.97 6.01
C ILE A 245 -15.27 -8.94 5.84
N LYS A 246 -15.79 -9.44 6.96
CA LYS A 246 -16.87 -10.42 6.96
C LYS A 246 -18.19 -9.76 7.28
N ALA A 247 -19.26 -10.19 6.63
CA ALA A 247 -20.62 -9.81 6.97
C ALA A 247 -21.56 -11.01 7.02
N TRP A 248 -22.55 -10.95 7.92
CA TRP A 248 -23.57 -11.98 8.06
C TRP A 248 -24.87 -11.36 8.56
N TYR A 249 -25.98 -12.05 8.29
CA TYR A 249 -27.31 -11.61 8.70
C TYR A 249 -27.83 -12.49 9.84
N LYS A 250 -28.41 -11.85 10.86
CA LYS A 250 -29.14 -12.53 11.93
C LYS A 250 -30.62 -12.21 11.80
N GLU A 251 -31.43 -13.25 11.63
CA GLU A 251 -32.87 -13.09 11.44
C GLU A 251 -33.60 -12.68 12.72
N ALA A 252 -33.12 -13.13 13.89
CA ALA A 252 -33.75 -12.86 15.18
C ALA A 252 -33.87 -11.36 15.50
N ASP A 253 -32.90 -10.57 15.07
CA ASP A 253 -32.83 -9.12 15.27
C ASP A 253 -32.76 -8.34 13.94
N LYS A 254 -33.00 -9.00 12.80
CA LYS A 254 -32.96 -8.43 11.44
C LYS A 254 -31.72 -7.58 11.16
N THR A 255 -30.58 -7.95 11.76
CA THR A 255 -29.34 -7.18 11.72
C THR A 255 -28.33 -7.82 10.79
N VAL A 256 -27.73 -7.02 9.91
CA VAL A 256 -26.47 -7.37 9.26
C VAL A 256 -25.33 -6.93 10.16
N TYR A 257 -24.54 -7.90 10.62
CA TYR A 257 -23.30 -7.65 11.35
C TYR A 257 -22.12 -7.64 10.38
N TYR A 258 -21.14 -6.77 10.60
CA TYR A 258 -19.84 -6.81 9.93
C TYR A 258 -18.68 -6.88 10.92
N TYR A 259 -17.56 -7.49 10.51
CA TYR A 259 -16.36 -7.64 11.32
C TYR A 259 -15.10 -7.56 10.44
N ALA A 260 -14.11 -6.82 10.94
CA ALA A 260 -12.72 -6.85 10.47
C ALA A 260 -11.79 -6.79 11.69
N GLU A 261 -10.61 -7.41 11.60
CA GLU A 261 -9.63 -7.43 12.71
C GLU A 261 -9.06 -6.03 13.02
N THR A 262 -9.05 -5.14 12.03
CA THR A 262 -8.61 -3.76 12.19
C THR A 262 -9.76 -2.84 12.61
N GLU A 263 -9.44 -1.77 13.32
CA GLU A 263 -10.45 -0.78 13.73
C GLU A 263 -11.02 0.01 12.56
N LYS A 264 -10.21 0.42 11.58
CA LYS A 264 -10.66 1.26 10.48
C LYS A 264 -10.86 0.45 9.20
N ILE A 265 -11.95 0.75 8.50
CA ILE A 265 -12.28 0.18 7.19
C ILE A 265 -12.36 1.30 6.17
N PHE A 266 -11.46 1.28 5.19
CA PHE A 266 -11.46 2.23 4.10
C PHE A 266 -12.53 1.87 3.08
N LEU A 267 -13.31 2.86 2.65
CA LEU A 267 -14.24 2.64 1.53
C LEU A 267 -13.52 2.79 0.20
N ALA A 268 -13.96 2.01 -0.80
CA ALA A 268 -13.40 2.03 -2.14
C ALA A 268 -13.60 3.41 -2.82
N PRO A 269 -12.70 3.80 -3.76
CA PRO A 269 -12.86 5.03 -4.53
C PRO A 269 -14.23 5.17 -5.20
N ASP A 270 -14.80 4.06 -5.66
CA ASP A 270 -16.18 3.99 -6.11
C ASP A 270 -17.07 3.37 -5.03
N SER A 271 -17.68 4.22 -4.22
CA SER A 271 -18.65 3.83 -3.19
C SER A 271 -20.09 4.10 -3.62
N SER A 272 -20.33 4.24 -4.94
CA SER A 272 -21.66 4.51 -5.47
C SER A 272 -22.63 3.37 -5.16
N ASN A 273 -23.89 3.71 -4.88
CA ASN A 273 -24.97 2.79 -4.53
C ASN A 273 -24.77 1.96 -3.24
N MET A 274 -23.75 2.24 -2.43
CA MET A 274 -23.54 1.53 -1.15
C MET A 274 -24.62 1.92 -0.14
N PHE A 275 -25.50 0.99 0.26
CA PHE A 275 -26.72 1.19 1.07
C PHE A 275 -27.95 1.70 0.30
N LYS A 276 -27.88 1.73 -1.03
CA LYS A 276 -29.01 2.12 -1.87
C LYS A 276 -30.16 1.12 -1.74
N ASN A 277 -31.38 1.64 -1.62
CA ASN A 277 -32.64 0.91 -1.49
C ASN A 277 -32.72 0.02 -0.24
N PHE A 278 -32.01 0.38 0.82
CA PHE A 278 -32.18 -0.26 2.13
C PHE A 278 -33.42 0.35 2.81
N THR A 279 -34.59 0.14 2.20
CA THR A 279 -35.83 0.86 2.52
C THR A 279 -36.33 0.65 3.95
N HIS A 280 -35.87 -0.40 4.64
CA HIS A 280 -36.29 -0.74 6.01
C HIS A 280 -35.20 -0.51 7.06
N VAL A 281 -34.00 -0.08 6.65
CA VAL A 281 -32.90 0.11 7.60
C VAL A 281 -33.16 1.33 8.49
N GLN A 282 -33.06 1.13 9.80
CA GLN A 282 -33.33 2.12 10.83
C GLN A 282 -32.03 2.71 11.38
N ASP A 283 -30.98 1.89 11.52
CA ASP A 283 -29.65 2.33 11.92
C ASP A 283 -28.51 1.74 11.08
N LEU A 284 -27.51 2.60 10.84
CA LEU A 284 -26.28 2.31 10.14
C LEU A 284 -25.08 2.67 11.04
N ASP A 285 -24.36 1.68 11.54
CA ASP A 285 -23.11 1.89 12.27
C ASP A 285 -21.94 2.08 11.30
N LEU A 286 -21.68 3.35 10.99
CA LEU A 286 -20.65 3.79 10.05
C LEU A 286 -19.38 4.32 10.75
N ALA A 287 -19.31 4.26 12.09
CA ALA A 287 -18.29 4.96 12.89
C ALA A 287 -16.85 4.53 12.59
N LYS A 288 -16.69 3.36 11.97
CA LYS A 288 -15.39 2.75 11.65
C LYS A 288 -15.01 2.87 10.18
N PHE A 289 -15.85 3.51 9.37
CA PHE A 289 -15.56 3.74 7.96
C PHE A 289 -14.65 4.95 7.80
N ASP A 290 -13.70 4.87 6.88
CA ASP A 290 -12.81 5.97 6.52
C ASP A 290 -12.97 6.24 5.02
N THR A 291 -13.51 7.41 4.68
CA THR A 291 -13.91 7.74 3.30
C THR A 291 -12.88 8.60 2.57
N ARG A 292 -11.68 8.80 3.13
CA ARG A 292 -10.66 9.68 2.53
C ARG A 292 -10.27 9.34 1.10
N ASN A 293 -10.45 8.07 0.70
CA ASN A 293 -10.11 7.57 -0.63
C ASN A 293 -11.31 7.59 -1.61
N VAL A 294 -12.51 7.94 -1.13
CA VAL A 294 -13.74 7.91 -1.93
C VAL A 294 -13.76 9.08 -2.91
N ILE A 295 -14.05 8.78 -4.17
CA ILE A 295 -14.19 9.74 -5.27
C ILE A 295 -15.66 9.87 -5.68
N ASN A 296 -16.40 8.76 -5.66
CA ASN A 296 -17.80 8.70 -6.09
C ASN A 296 -18.71 8.22 -4.96
N MET A 297 -19.65 9.07 -4.52
CA MET A 297 -20.69 8.77 -3.52
C MET A 297 -22.11 8.79 -4.13
N THR A 298 -22.22 8.68 -5.46
CA THR A 298 -23.51 8.65 -6.16
C THR A 298 -24.46 7.66 -5.52
N SER A 299 -25.66 8.11 -5.16
CA SER A 299 -26.75 7.26 -4.66
C SER A 299 -26.41 6.41 -3.44
N MET A 300 -25.40 6.76 -2.63
CA MET A 300 -24.97 5.94 -1.48
C MET A 300 -26.17 5.57 -0.58
N PHE A 301 -26.85 6.55 0.00
CA PHE A 301 -27.99 6.32 0.88
C PHE A 301 -29.35 6.52 0.18
N GLU A 302 -29.38 6.44 -1.16
CA GLU A 302 -30.62 6.66 -1.92
C GLU A 302 -31.70 5.65 -1.50
N ALA A 303 -32.88 6.15 -1.14
CA ALA A 303 -34.03 5.38 -0.67
C ALA A 303 -33.77 4.50 0.59
N ALA A 304 -32.88 4.94 1.48
CA ALA A 304 -32.81 4.42 2.86
C ALA A 304 -33.92 5.05 3.73
N GLU A 305 -35.17 4.75 3.38
CA GLU A 305 -36.37 5.50 3.80
C GLU A 305 -36.55 5.60 5.33
N LYS A 306 -36.26 4.53 6.07
CA LYS A 306 -36.49 4.41 7.53
C LYS A 306 -35.36 4.95 8.41
N VAL A 307 -34.27 5.46 7.84
CA VAL A 307 -33.17 6.04 8.62
C VAL A 307 -33.60 7.39 9.18
N GLN A 308 -33.73 7.49 10.50
CA GLN A 308 -34.12 8.74 11.18
C GLN A 308 -32.93 9.63 11.57
N ASN A 309 -31.79 9.00 11.85
CA ASN A 309 -30.53 9.63 12.23
C ASN A 309 -29.37 8.97 11.47
N LEU A 310 -28.53 9.78 10.83
CA LEU A 310 -27.35 9.32 10.10
C LEU A 310 -26.10 10.06 10.60
N ASN A 311 -25.21 9.33 11.26
CA ASN A 311 -23.95 9.90 11.74
C ASN A 311 -22.85 9.78 10.68
N LEU A 312 -22.40 10.94 10.17
CA LEU A 312 -21.36 11.05 9.14
C LEU A 312 -20.14 11.84 9.62
N ALA A 313 -19.96 12.02 10.92
CA ALA A 313 -18.89 12.87 11.47
C ALA A 313 -17.46 12.40 11.10
N ASN A 314 -17.30 11.12 10.78
CA ASN A 314 -16.04 10.51 10.34
C ASN A 314 -15.84 10.53 8.82
N PHE A 315 -16.80 11.04 8.04
CA PHE A 315 -16.67 11.10 6.59
C PHE A 315 -15.71 12.24 6.22
N ASP A 316 -14.70 11.89 5.44
CA ASP A 316 -13.84 12.81 4.71
C ASP A 316 -14.29 12.80 3.24
N THR A 317 -14.73 13.96 2.74
CA THR A 317 -15.20 14.12 1.36
C THR A 317 -14.27 14.97 0.51
N THR A 318 -13.04 15.26 0.96
CA THR A 318 -12.14 16.19 0.25
C THR A 318 -11.83 15.78 -1.18
N ASN A 319 -11.89 14.48 -1.48
CA ASN A 319 -11.60 13.89 -2.79
C ASN A 319 -12.86 13.53 -3.61
N VAL A 320 -14.05 13.75 -3.07
CA VAL A 320 -15.31 13.37 -3.72
C VAL A 320 -15.61 14.34 -4.86
N THR A 321 -15.94 13.79 -6.04
CA THR A 321 -16.31 14.57 -7.23
C THR A 321 -17.78 14.42 -7.62
N ASN A 322 -18.48 13.39 -7.11
CA ASN A 322 -19.89 13.16 -7.41
C ASN A 322 -20.68 12.75 -6.15
N MET A 323 -21.75 13.48 -5.86
CA MET A 323 -22.69 13.24 -4.76
C MET A 323 -24.15 13.13 -5.24
N ARG A 324 -24.38 12.90 -6.53
CA ARG A 324 -25.71 12.80 -7.13
C ARG A 324 -26.59 11.80 -6.36
N ASN A 325 -27.80 12.20 -6.02
CA ASN A 325 -28.80 11.41 -5.30
C ASN A 325 -28.34 10.85 -3.93
N MET A 326 -27.23 11.29 -3.34
CA MET A 326 -26.61 10.61 -2.18
C MET A 326 -27.58 10.39 -1.00
N PHE A 327 -28.46 11.36 -0.70
CA PHE A 327 -29.48 11.25 0.34
C PHE A 327 -30.92 11.23 -0.22
N SER A 328 -31.09 11.08 -1.53
CA SER A 328 -32.40 11.18 -2.19
C SER A 328 -33.35 10.12 -1.65
N GLY A 329 -34.54 10.53 -1.21
CA GLY A 329 -35.58 9.62 -0.73
C GLY A 329 -35.39 9.05 0.67
N MET A 330 -34.50 9.62 1.50
CA MET A 330 -34.47 9.32 2.93
C MET A 330 -35.64 10.03 3.64
N THR A 331 -36.86 9.51 3.46
CA THR A 331 -38.11 10.20 3.80
C THR A 331 -38.34 10.40 5.30
N GLU A 332 -37.76 9.56 6.17
CA GLU A 332 -37.87 9.68 7.64
C GLU A 332 -36.67 10.36 8.32
N LEU A 333 -35.65 10.78 7.56
CA LEU A 333 -34.49 11.48 8.10
C LEU A 333 -34.93 12.83 8.69
N THR A 334 -34.67 13.05 9.98
CA THR A 334 -35.19 14.24 10.71
C THR A 334 -34.22 15.42 10.72
N SER A 335 -32.91 15.12 10.72
CA SER A 335 -31.82 16.09 10.68
C SER A 335 -30.63 15.50 9.94
N LEU A 336 -29.81 16.36 9.33
CA LEU A 336 -28.60 15.97 8.62
C LEU A 336 -27.48 16.98 8.87
N ASP A 337 -26.42 16.56 9.57
CA ASP A 337 -25.23 17.38 9.80
C ASP A 337 -24.14 17.03 8.78
N LEU A 338 -23.86 17.98 7.88
CA LEU A 338 -22.80 17.93 6.86
C LEU A 338 -21.73 19.00 7.11
N SER A 339 -21.57 19.46 8.35
CA SER A 339 -20.60 20.51 8.67
C SER A 339 -19.14 20.14 8.37
N ASN A 340 -18.83 18.84 8.32
CA ASN A 340 -17.52 18.31 7.92
C ASN A 340 -17.37 18.09 6.40
N PHE A 341 -18.44 18.20 5.61
CA PHE A 341 -18.35 17.94 4.17
C PHE A 341 -17.60 19.06 3.46
N ASN A 342 -16.69 18.64 2.58
CA ASN A 342 -15.98 19.47 1.64
C ASN A 342 -16.45 19.13 0.23
N THR A 343 -17.11 20.07 -0.44
CA THR A 343 -17.67 19.89 -1.79
C THR A 343 -16.90 20.66 -2.87
N LYS A 344 -15.71 21.19 -2.54
CA LYS A 344 -14.90 21.99 -3.48
C LYS A 344 -14.54 21.25 -4.76
N GLN A 345 -14.48 19.91 -4.75
CA GLN A 345 -14.20 19.11 -5.95
C GLN A 345 -15.46 18.53 -6.61
N VAL A 346 -16.65 18.77 -6.04
CA VAL A 346 -17.90 18.13 -6.48
C VAL A 346 -18.48 18.86 -7.69
N THR A 347 -18.70 18.10 -8.77
CA THR A 347 -19.26 18.62 -10.03
C THR A 347 -20.75 18.34 -10.18
N ASP A 348 -21.28 17.34 -9.46
CA ASP A 348 -22.70 16.95 -9.53
C ASP A 348 -23.29 16.71 -8.14
N VAL A 349 -24.30 17.53 -7.80
CA VAL A 349 -25.13 17.45 -6.59
C VAL A 349 -26.62 17.28 -6.93
N SER A 350 -26.92 16.82 -8.14
CA SER A 350 -28.31 16.65 -8.58
C SER A 350 -29.07 15.75 -7.62
N ASN A 351 -30.25 16.19 -7.20
CA ASN A 351 -31.12 15.52 -6.22
C ASN A 351 -30.44 15.15 -4.90
N LEU A 352 -29.37 15.85 -4.48
CA LEU A 352 -28.63 15.51 -3.25
C LEU A 352 -29.55 15.42 -2.03
N PHE A 353 -30.52 16.33 -1.92
CA PHE A 353 -31.52 16.39 -0.85
C PHE A 353 -32.95 16.24 -1.37
N ASN A 354 -33.16 15.52 -2.48
CA ASN A 354 -34.50 15.31 -3.01
C ASN A 354 -35.32 14.40 -2.08
N ASN A 355 -36.59 14.76 -1.87
CA ASN A 355 -37.56 13.96 -1.13
C ASN A 355 -37.19 13.68 0.34
N LEU A 356 -36.59 14.65 1.03
CA LEU A 356 -36.33 14.61 2.48
C LEU A 356 -37.54 15.15 3.25
N GLN A 357 -38.63 14.38 3.27
CA GLN A 357 -39.94 14.85 3.74
C GLN A 357 -40.06 15.07 5.25
N ALA A 358 -39.22 14.42 6.07
CA ALA A 358 -39.18 14.60 7.52
C ALA A 358 -38.07 15.57 7.99
N ALA A 359 -37.15 15.96 7.11
CA ALA A 359 -36.00 16.76 7.49
C ALA A 359 -36.42 18.16 7.92
N THR A 360 -36.08 18.52 9.16
CA THR A 360 -36.34 19.85 9.73
C THR A 360 -35.09 20.73 9.71
N GLU A 361 -33.91 20.11 9.70
CA GLU A 361 -32.61 20.78 9.70
C GLU A 361 -31.63 20.07 8.74
N ILE A 362 -30.95 20.85 7.91
CA ILE A 362 -29.77 20.43 7.14
C ILE A 362 -28.67 21.43 7.46
N LYS A 363 -27.63 20.97 8.17
CA LYS A 363 -26.52 21.81 8.60
C LYS A 363 -25.35 21.67 7.63
N LEU A 364 -24.96 22.79 7.02
CA LEU A 364 -23.86 22.88 6.07
C LEU A 364 -22.64 23.54 6.74
N GLY A 365 -21.43 23.14 6.34
CA GLY A 365 -20.19 23.70 6.85
C GLY A 365 -19.54 24.67 5.85
N ALA A 366 -18.53 25.42 6.31
CA ALA A 366 -17.82 26.42 5.52
C ALA A 366 -17.15 25.90 4.22
N ASN A 367 -16.97 24.58 4.09
CA ASN A 367 -16.40 23.95 2.89
C ASN A 367 -17.47 23.32 1.97
N PHE A 368 -18.75 23.47 2.28
CA PHE A 368 -19.85 23.03 1.44
C PHE A 368 -20.16 24.10 0.37
N THR A 369 -19.28 24.25 -0.62
CA THR A 369 -19.44 25.22 -1.71
C THR A 369 -19.92 24.55 -3.01
N LEU A 370 -20.61 25.31 -3.86
CA LEU A 370 -21.10 24.84 -5.18
C LEU A 370 -20.29 25.45 -6.34
N GLU A 371 -19.11 25.99 -6.07
CA GLU A 371 -18.31 26.78 -7.04
C GLU A 371 -17.91 25.99 -8.29
N ASN A 372 -17.63 24.68 -8.12
CA ASN A 372 -17.25 23.79 -9.22
C ASN A 372 -18.40 22.89 -9.70
N THR A 373 -19.61 23.08 -9.16
CA THR A 373 -20.77 22.27 -9.49
C THR A 373 -21.37 22.70 -10.83
N THR A 374 -21.51 21.75 -11.76
CA THR A 374 -22.14 22.00 -13.07
C THR A 374 -23.62 21.60 -13.08
N THR A 375 -24.06 20.76 -12.14
CA THR A 375 -25.45 20.27 -12.09
C THR A 375 -26.01 20.28 -10.67
N ILE A 376 -27.07 21.08 -10.47
CA ILE A 376 -27.83 21.21 -9.20
C ILE A 376 -29.30 20.80 -9.34
N ALA A 377 -29.63 20.09 -10.42
CA ALA A 377 -31.01 19.79 -10.79
C ALA A 377 -31.72 19.01 -9.67
N GLY A 378 -32.89 19.51 -9.25
CA GLY A 378 -33.72 18.85 -8.24
C GLY A 378 -33.08 18.71 -6.86
N MET A 379 -32.00 19.43 -6.55
CA MET A 379 -31.24 19.31 -5.30
C MET A 379 -32.14 19.30 -4.05
N PHE A 380 -33.20 20.12 -4.02
CA PHE A 380 -34.19 20.19 -2.95
C PHE A 380 -35.63 19.85 -3.41
N ALA A 381 -35.79 19.15 -4.54
CA ALA A 381 -37.12 18.77 -5.01
C ALA A 381 -37.84 17.93 -3.96
N ASN A 382 -39.14 18.16 -3.75
CA ASN A 382 -39.97 17.44 -2.77
C ASN A 382 -39.46 17.49 -1.32
N THR A 383 -38.62 18.47 -0.98
CA THR A 383 -38.12 18.71 0.38
C THR A 383 -38.77 19.98 0.93
N CYS A 384 -39.75 19.80 1.82
CA CYS A 384 -40.72 20.86 2.15
C CYS A 384 -40.68 21.31 3.63
N LYS A 385 -39.87 20.70 4.49
CA LYS A 385 -39.88 20.94 5.95
C LYS A 385 -38.60 21.54 6.54
N VAL A 386 -37.59 21.79 5.72
CA VAL A 386 -36.32 22.37 6.19
C VAL A 386 -36.59 23.81 6.65
N ALA A 387 -36.49 24.05 7.95
CA ALA A 387 -36.85 25.33 8.56
C ALA A 387 -35.75 26.39 8.39
N SER A 388 -34.51 25.95 8.23
CA SER A 388 -33.34 26.81 7.98
C SER A 388 -32.39 26.12 7.02
N LEU A 389 -32.02 26.84 5.95
CA LEU A 389 -30.96 26.45 5.03
C LEU A 389 -30.01 27.64 4.94
N ASP A 390 -28.84 27.53 5.56
CA ASP A 390 -27.81 28.55 5.46
C ASP A 390 -26.98 28.33 4.19
N LEU A 391 -27.26 29.13 3.17
CA LEU A 391 -26.50 29.21 1.92
C LEU A 391 -25.59 30.45 1.89
N SER A 392 -25.43 31.16 3.02
CA SER A 392 -24.59 32.34 3.10
C SER A 392 -23.12 31.92 3.26
N MET A 393 -22.50 31.57 2.14
CA MET A 393 -21.05 31.42 2.01
C MET A 393 -20.54 32.25 0.84
#